data_AF-A0AAU6WIQ3-F1
#
_entry.id   AF-A0AAU6WIQ3-F1
#
_cell.length_a   1.000
_cell.length_b   1.000
_cell.length_c   1.000
_cell.angle_alpha   90.00
_cell.angle_beta   90.00
_cell.angle_gamma   90.00
#
_symmetry.space_group_name_H-M   'P 1'
#
loop_
_entity.id
_entity.type
_entity.pdbx_description
1 polymer ?
#
loop_
_entity_poly.entity_id
_entity_poly.type
_entity_poly.pdbx_seq_one_letter_code
_entity_poly.pdbx_strand_id
1 'polypeptide(L)'
;MKITSLLIIGASLIVVPITAQNTQRQAPAGFDVANTGIPHGKIDSIQYPSKTVGVTRKALIYTPPGFKKGNKYPVLYLLHGIGGDEKEWYKNGTPQIILDNLYAQGKLTPMIVVLPNGRAMKDDRATGNIMAKDKVEAFATFEKDLLNDLIPYVEKKLPVKKDRDNRAIAGLSMGGGQTLNFGLGNIDKFAWVGGFSSAPNTKEPQLLLPNPQKAKELKLLWISCGDADGLMPFSKRTHDYLVQNKVPHIFYIEPGGHDFKVWKNDLYIFSQLIFKPVDKTSFSDFTVLGLPAETNIRNAQYPQIMPNGKAIFRVKAPEAQKVQIDLGKKYDLTKDSDGVWKTTTDSLSEGFHYYSMVIDNVPVADPSSKTFYGMGRYASGIEVPFAGDGYYAMKDVPHGDIRIQNFFSKVTNSWRRVFIYTPPGYDKNTADSYPVLYILHGGGEDESGWAMQGKTNLIMDNLIAEGKAKPMIVVMPDANIGPAGFGSFGARNLQMFDRELKESVIPFAEANFRIKKDAANRALAGLSMGGIYTPAYGRSELRDVFFLGRIQFGLDPAVASGSSR
;
A
#
# COMPACT_ATOMS: atom_id res chain seq x y z
N MET A 1 77.12 3.76 4.89
CA MET A 1 75.79 4.25 4.46
C MET A 1 75.14 3.18 3.60
N LYS A 2 74.19 2.42 4.15
CA LYS A 2 73.42 1.40 3.42
C LYS A 2 72.17 2.07 2.85
N ILE A 3 71.97 1.97 1.53
CA ILE A 3 70.76 2.43 0.85
C ILE A 3 69.74 1.30 0.94
N THR A 4 68.59 1.59 1.56
CA THR A 4 67.46 0.67 1.67
C THR A 4 66.40 1.13 0.66
N SER A 5 66.18 0.34 -0.38
CA SER A 5 65.10 0.56 -1.35
C SER A 5 63.76 0.14 -0.73
N LEU A 6 62.80 1.07 -0.64
CA LEU A 6 61.42 0.78 -0.28
C LEU A 6 60.65 0.39 -1.55
N LEU A 7 60.18 -0.86 -1.63
CA LEU A 7 59.25 -1.33 -2.65
C LEU A 7 57.82 -0.93 -2.23
N ILE A 8 57.16 -0.06 -2.98
CA ILE A 8 55.72 0.23 -2.81
C ILE A 8 54.96 -0.75 -3.71
N ILE A 9 54.29 -1.72 -3.11
CA ILE A 9 53.35 -2.61 -3.79
C ILE A 9 52.01 -1.88 -3.92
N GLY A 10 51.71 -1.37 -5.11
CA GLY A 10 50.38 -0.86 -5.45
C GLY A 10 49.40 -2.01 -5.59
N ALA A 11 48.47 -2.15 -4.64
CA ALA A 11 47.35 -3.06 -4.75
C ALA A 11 46.30 -2.46 -5.71
N SER A 12 46.27 -2.96 -6.94
CA SER A 12 45.21 -2.65 -7.91
C SER A 12 43.89 -3.26 -7.42
N LEU A 13 43.03 -2.44 -6.83
CA LEU A 13 41.64 -2.77 -6.55
C LEU A 13 40.90 -2.92 -7.90
N ILE A 14 40.70 -4.17 -8.33
CA ILE A 14 39.81 -4.50 -9.42
C ILE A 14 38.38 -4.27 -8.91
N VAL A 15 37.83 -3.09 -9.20
CA VAL A 15 36.40 -2.82 -9.03
C VAL A 15 35.68 -3.56 -10.15
N VAL A 16 35.10 -4.71 -9.83
CA VAL A 16 34.16 -5.37 -10.73
C VAL A 16 32.89 -4.52 -10.78
N PRO A 17 32.46 -4.02 -11.96
CA PRO A 17 31.22 -3.27 -12.05
C PRO A 17 30.06 -4.22 -11.72
N ILE A 18 29.36 -3.94 -10.61
CA ILE A 18 28.07 -4.54 -10.31
C ILE A 18 27.12 -3.99 -11.36
N THR A 19 26.85 -4.77 -12.41
CA THR A 19 25.77 -4.47 -13.33
C THR A 19 24.46 -4.55 -12.54
N ALA A 20 23.86 -3.38 -12.30
CA ALA A 20 22.49 -3.30 -11.77
C ALA A 20 21.60 -4.17 -12.68
N GLN A 21 20.83 -5.07 -12.07
CA GLN A 21 19.98 -6.01 -12.79
C GLN A 21 18.94 -5.23 -13.58
N ASN A 22 19.14 -5.10 -14.90
CA ASN A 22 18.10 -4.65 -15.82
C ASN A 22 17.09 -5.81 -15.97
N THR A 23 16.35 -6.09 -14.90
CA THR A 23 15.36 -7.16 -14.87
C THR A 23 14.14 -6.65 -15.61
N GLN A 24 13.82 -7.34 -16.70
CA GLN A 24 12.59 -7.12 -17.44
C GLN A 24 11.41 -7.31 -16.46
N ARG A 25 10.71 -6.21 -16.13
CA ARG A 25 9.65 -6.18 -15.09
C ARG A 25 8.34 -6.80 -15.56
N GLN A 26 8.30 -7.32 -16.78
CA GLN A 26 7.24 -8.12 -17.38
C GLN A 26 7.86 -9.14 -18.32
N ALA A 27 7.27 -10.31 -18.42
CA ALA A 27 7.70 -11.32 -19.36
C ALA A 27 7.48 -10.84 -20.81
N PRO A 28 8.47 -11.01 -21.71
CA PRO A 28 8.29 -10.67 -23.13
C PRO A 28 7.24 -11.59 -23.78
N ALA A 29 6.62 -11.12 -24.87
CA ALA A 29 5.79 -12.00 -25.71
C ALA A 29 6.58 -13.25 -26.13
N GLY A 30 5.94 -14.42 -26.01
CA GLY A 30 6.55 -15.72 -26.38
C GLY A 30 7.51 -16.33 -25.34
N PHE A 31 7.64 -15.75 -24.14
CA PHE A 31 8.51 -16.29 -23.07
C PHE A 31 8.18 -17.74 -22.67
N ASP A 32 6.94 -18.15 -22.87
CA ASP A 32 6.34 -19.42 -22.52
C ASP A 32 6.10 -20.35 -23.73
N VAL A 33 6.66 -20.00 -24.89
CA VAL A 33 6.59 -20.80 -26.12
C VAL A 33 7.79 -21.75 -26.18
N ALA A 34 7.54 -23.01 -26.57
CA ALA A 34 8.58 -24.02 -26.70
C ALA A 34 9.60 -23.64 -27.78
N ASN A 35 10.89 -23.73 -27.45
CA ASN A 35 11.98 -23.57 -28.39
C ASN A 35 12.73 -24.89 -28.52
N THR A 36 12.66 -25.54 -29.68
CA THR A 36 13.29 -26.86 -29.91
C THR A 36 14.80 -26.78 -30.13
N GLY A 37 15.36 -25.58 -30.34
CA GLY A 37 16.78 -25.35 -30.62
C GLY A 37 17.65 -25.17 -29.38
N ILE A 38 17.11 -25.39 -28.17
CA ILE A 38 17.82 -25.19 -26.90
C ILE A 38 17.89 -26.48 -26.08
N PRO A 39 18.85 -26.61 -25.15
CA PRO A 39 18.86 -27.69 -24.19
C PRO A 39 17.61 -27.67 -23.30
N HIS A 40 17.01 -28.83 -23.09
CA HIS A 40 15.81 -28.99 -22.28
C HIS A 40 16.09 -29.67 -20.94
N GLY A 41 15.38 -29.21 -19.91
CA GLY A 41 15.31 -29.92 -18.65
C GLY A 41 14.45 -31.17 -18.77
N LYS A 42 14.35 -31.91 -17.67
CA LYS A 42 13.55 -33.12 -17.60
C LYS A 42 12.55 -33.01 -16.46
N ILE A 43 11.29 -33.36 -16.73
CA ILE A 43 10.27 -33.50 -15.70
C ILE A 43 9.97 -34.99 -15.49
N ASP A 44 10.01 -35.44 -14.24
CA ASP A 44 9.73 -36.81 -13.84
C ASP A 44 8.70 -36.84 -12.71
N SER A 45 7.90 -37.90 -12.62
CA SER A 45 7.03 -38.15 -11.48
C SER A 45 7.76 -38.93 -10.40
N ILE A 46 7.56 -38.53 -9.15
CA ILE A 46 8.01 -39.28 -7.99
C ILE A 46 6.86 -39.65 -7.06
N GLN A 47 7.10 -40.68 -6.25
CA GLN A 47 6.26 -41.08 -5.14
C GLN A 47 7.09 -41.09 -3.87
N TYR A 48 6.51 -40.66 -2.76
CA TYR A 48 7.15 -40.67 -1.45
C TYR A 48 6.17 -41.11 -0.36
N PRO A 49 6.62 -41.88 0.64
CA PRO A 49 5.78 -42.21 1.78
C PRO A 49 5.58 -40.97 2.65
N SER A 50 4.33 -40.59 2.89
CA SER A 50 3.97 -39.55 3.86
C SER A 50 3.62 -40.18 5.20
N LYS A 51 4.42 -39.91 6.24
CA LYS A 51 4.05 -40.29 7.60
C LYS A 51 2.96 -39.37 8.15
N THR A 52 2.89 -38.14 7.65
CA THR A 52 1.89 -37.14 8.04
C THR A 52 0.47 -37.62 7.77
N VAL A 53 0.21 -38.23 6.61
CA VAL A 53 -1.14 -38.71 6.24
C VAL A 53 -1.26 -40.22 6.06
N GLY A 54 -0.16 -40.95 6.25
CA GLY A 54 -0.14 -42.42 6.26
C GLY A 54 -0.36 -43.07 4.89
N VAL A 55 -0.13 -42.33 3.80
CA VAL A 55 -0.26 -42.82 2.42
C VAL A 55 0.94 -42.41 1.58
N THR A 56 1.16 -43.10 0.46
CA THR A 56 2.15 -42.69 -0.55
C THR A 56 1.59 -41.53 -1.35
N ARG A 57 2.32 -40.41 -1.37
CA ARG A 57 1.94 -39.18 -2.07
C ARG A 57 2.80 -38.95 -3.31
N LYS A 58 2.35 -38.05 -4.19
CA LYS A 58 2.97 -37.77 -5.49
C LYS A 58 3.51 -36.34 -5.57
N ALA A 59 4.56 -36.19 -6.36
CA ALA A 59 5.08 -34.90 -6.80
C ALA A 59 5.68 -35.05 -8.21
N LEU A 60 5.81 -33.94 -8.92
CA LEU A 60 6.69 -33.84 -10.08
C LEU A 60 8.01 -33.20 -9.68
N ILE A 61 9.09 -33.59 -10.36
CA ILE A 61 10.41 -32.99 -10.23
C ILE A 61 10.88 -32.57 -11.61
N TYR A 62 11.23 -31.30 -11.74
CA TYR A 62 11.98 -30.78 -12.87
C TYR A 62 13.46 -30.67 -12.51
N THR A 63 14.33 -31.26 -13.33
CA THR A 63 15.78 -31.08 -13.28
C THR A 63 16.24 -30.20 -14.45
N PRO A 64 17.18 -29.26 -14.23
CA PRO A 64 17.57 -28.29 -15.26
C PRO A 64 18.37 -28.95 -16.40
N PRO A 65 18.47 -28.32 -17.57
CA PRO A 65 19.35 -28.79 -18.65
C PRO A 65 20.78 -29.00 -18.13
N GLY A 66 21.41 -30.11 -18.53
CA GLY A 66 22.76 -30.45 -18.07
C GLY A 66 22.84 -30.90 -16.60
N PHE A 67 21.73 -31.35 -16.01
CA PHE A 67 21.70 -31.94 -14.67
C PHE A 67 22.74 -33.06 -14.50
N LYS A 68 23.54 -32.99 -13.43
CA LYS A 68 24.58 -33.97 -13.09
C LYS A 68 24.45 -34.39 -11.64
N LYS A 69 24.43 -35.71 -11.38
CA LYS A 69 24.29 -36.27 -10.02
C LYS A 69 25.42 -35.84 -9.06
N GLY A 70 26.59 -35.47 -9.58
CA GLY A 70 27.73 -35.00 -8.77
C GLY A 70 27.61 -33.55 -8.29
N ASN A 71 26.68 -32.75 -8.83
CA ASN A 71 26.48 -31.35 -8.47
C ASN A 71 25.35 -31.20 -7.47
N LYS A 72 25.45 -30.25 -6.53
CA LYS A 72 24.36 -29.91 -5.59
C LYS A 72 23.58 -28.69 -6.05
N TYR A 73 22.25 -28.81 -6.11
CA TYR A 73 21.36 -27.76 -6.62
C TYR A 73 20.50 -27.15 -5.51
N PRO A 74 20.18 -25.84 -5.56
CA PRO A 74 19.08 -25.27 -4.79
C PRO A 74 17.72 -25.83 -5.26
N VAL A 75 16.69 -25.67 -4.42
CA VAL A 75 15.35 -26.26 -4.66
C VAL A 75 14.25 -25.21 -4.53
N LEU A 76 13.41 -25.11 -5.56
CA LEU A 76 12.14 -24.39 -5.53
C LEU A 76 10.98 -25.37 -5.35
N TYR A 77 10.17 -25.18 -4.31
CA TYR A 77 8.89 -25.87 -4.14
C TYR A 77 7.77 -24.99 -4.71
N LEU A 78 7.09 -25.47 -5.76
CA LEU A 78 6.09 -24.71 -6.51
C LEU A 78 4.68 -25.30 -6.30
N LEU A 79 3.86 -24.61 -5.51
CA LEU A 79 2.57 -25.09 -5.03
C LEU A 79 1.42 -24.70 -5.96
N HIS A 80 0.46 -25.60 -6.10
CA HIS A 80 -0.70 -25.48 -6.97
C HIS A 80 -1.93 -24.91 -6.24
N GLY A 81 -2.98 -24.55 -6.98
CA GLY A 81 -4.23 -23.98 -6.46
C GLY A 81 -5.28 -25.02 -6.06
N ILE A 82 -6.40 -24.56 -5.52
CA ILE A 82 -7.41 -25.47 -4.90
C ILE A 82 -8.00 -26.50 -5.87
N GLY A 83 -8.12 -26.16 -7.16
CA GLY A 83 -8.67 -27.03 -8.19
C GLY A 83 -7.69 -28.07 -8.74
N GLY A 84 -6.41 -27.95 -8.41
CA GLY A 84 -5.33 -28.74 -9.01
C GLY A 84 -4.82 -29.91 -8.18
N ASP A 85 -3.71 -30.43 -8.67
CA ASP A 85 -2.84 -31.47 -8.08
C ASP A 85 -1.37 -31.17 -8.49
N GLU A 86 -0.44 -32.12 -8.29
CA GLU A 86 0.97 -31.97 -8.65
C GLU A 86 1.22 -31.64 -10.13
N LYS A 87 0.23 -31.81 -11.01
CA LYS A 87 0.32 -31.61 -12.46
C LYS A 87 -0.29 -30.30 -12.93
N GLU A 88 -0.96 -29.53 -12.08
CA GLU A 88 -1.69 -28.32 -12.50
C GLU A 88 -0.74 -27.30 -13.16
N TRP A 89 0.38 -26.99 -12.51
CA TRP A 89 1.42 -26.15 -13.10
C TRP A 89 1.96 -26.73 -14.40
N TYR A 90 2.26 -28.03 -14.45
CA TYR A 90 2.79 -28.67 -15.65
C TYR A 90 1.84 -28.56 -16.86
N LYS A 91 0.54 -28.79 -16.65
CA LYS A 91 -0.47 -28.79 -17.70
C LYS A 91 -0.82 -27.38 -18.19
N ASN A 92 -0.93 -26.42 -17.28
CA ASN A 92 -1.51 -25.11 -17.58
C ASN A 92 -0.46 -23.98 -17.57
N GLY A 93 0.56 -24.08 -16.72
CA GLY A 93 1.63 -23.09 -16.56
C GLY A 93 2.90 -23.39 -17.35
N THR A 94 3.09 -24.63 -17.79
CA THR A 94 4.27 -25.10 -18.56
C THR A 94 5.61 -24.60 -18.00
N PRO A 95 5.88 -24.73 -16.68
CA PRO A 95 7.07 -24.16 -16.03
C PRO A 95 8.37 -24.65 -16.67
N GLN A 96 8.42 -25.89 -17.18
CA GLN A 96 9.58 -26.43 -17.87
C GLN A 96 9.98 -25.59 -19.10
N ILE A 97 9.02 -25.09 -19.87
CA ILE A 97 9.30 -24.26 -21.06
C ILE A 97 9.87 -22.90 -20.64
N ILE A 98 9.22 -22.27 -19.67
CA ILE A 98 9.64 -20.97 -19.14
C ILE A 98 11.07 -21.05 -18.60
N LEU A 99 11.36 -22.08 -17.80
CA LEU A 99 12.66 -22.29 -17.19
C LEU A 99 13.72 -22.65 -18.24
N ASP A 100 13.45 -23.55 -19.18
CA ASP A 100 14.38 -23.90 -20.27
C ASP A 100 14.76 -22.66 -21.09
N ASN A 101 13.78 -21.85 -21.48
CA ASN A 101 14.01 -20.60 -22.20
C ASN A 101 14.90 -19.64 -21.39
N LEU A 102 14.67 -19.49 -20.09
CA LEU A 102 15.47 -18.65 -19.22
C LEU A 102 16.89 -19.23 -18.99
N TYR A 103 17.06 -20.56 -18.95
CA TYR A 103 18.37 -21.21 -18.89
C TYR A 103 19.18 -20.98 -20.17
N ALA A 104 18.56 -21.11 -21.33
CA ALA A 104 19.20 -20.82 -22.61
C ALA A 104 19.65 -19.36 -22.73
N GLN A 105 18.95 -18.45 -22.05
CA GLN A 105 19.31 -17.03 -21.92
C GLN A 105 20.34 -16.74 -20.82
N GLY A 106 20.77 -17.74 -20.04
CA GLY A 106 21.72 -17.56 -18.93
C GLY A 106 21.16 -16.76 -17.74
N LYS A 107 19.83 -16.69 -17.59
CA LYS A 107 19.16 -15.83 -16.60
C LYS A 107 18.88 -16.49 -15.25
N LEU A 108 19.04 -17.81 -15.14
CA LEU A 108 18.73 -18.58 -13.93
C LEU A 108 19.97 -19.21 -13.31
N THR A 109 19.96 -19.29 -11.98
CA THR A 109 20.79 -20.26 -11.26
C THR A 109 20.22 -21.66 -11.50
N PRO A 110 21.02 -22.65 -11.97
CA PRO A 110 20.56 -24.04 -12.10
C PRO A 110 19.94 -24.56 -10.81
N MET A 111 18.67 -24.93 -10.86
CA MET A 111 17.88 -25.36 -9.70
C MET A 111 16.98 -26.54 -10.03
N ILE A 112 16.65 -27.33 -9.00
CA ILE A 112 15.58 -28.34 -9.07
C ILE A 112 14.26 -27.68 -8.68
N VAL A 113 13.19 -27.99 -9.41
CA VAL A 113 11.83 -27.54 -9.07
C VAL A 113 10.99 -28.74 -8.69
N VAL A 114 10.39 -28.70 -7.50
CA VAL A 114 9.48 -29.74 -7.00
C VAL A 114 8.06 -29.18 -7.06
N LEU A 115 7.16 -29.89 -7.73
CA LEU A 115 5.76 -29.54 -7.85
C LEU A 115 4.96 -30.60 -7.08
N PRO A 116 4.73 -30.41 -5.77
CA PRO A 116 4.01 -31.39 -4.97
C PRO A 116 2.50 -31.26 -5.13
N ASN A 117 1.76 -32.32 -4.80
CA ASN A 117 0.35 -32.17 -4.50
C ASN A 117 0.24 -31.48 -3.12
N GLY A 118 -0.35 -30.28 -3.08
CA GLY A 118 -0.49 -29.45 -1.89
C GLY A 118 -1.62 -29.88 -0.95
N ARG A 119 -2.44 -30.87 -1.33
CA ARG A 119 -3.59 -31.36 -0.56
C ARG A 119 -3.20 -32.63 0.22
N ALA A 120 -2.69 -32.49 1.44
CA ALA A 120 -2.25 -33.63 2.23
C ALA A 120 -3.43 -34.31 2.96
N MET A 121 -3.95 -35.37 2.34
CA MET A 121 -4.97 -36.26 2.91
C MET A 121 -4.92 -37.64 2.25
N LYS A 122 -5.73 -38.60 2.72
CA LYS A 122 -5.75 -39.98 2.16
C LYS A 122 -6.21 -40.03 0.69
N ASP A 123 -7.27 -39.30 0.35
CA ASP A 123 -7.71 -39.11 -1.04
C ASP A 123 -7.42 -37.65 -1.45
N ASP A 124 -6.24 -37.44 -2.03
CA ASP A 124 -5.72 -36.12 -2.38
C ASP A 124 -6.15 -35.63 -3.77
N ARG A 125 -7.11 -36.31 -4.41
CA ARG A 125 -7.65 -35.93 -5.74
C ARG A 125 -8.57 -34.71 -5.64
N ALA A 126 -8.54 -33.87 -6.67
CA ALA A 126 -9.43 -32.72 -6.81
C ALA A 126 -10.82 -33.12 -7.36
N THR A 127 -11.55 -33.96 -6.63
CA THR A 127 -12.89 -34.45 -7.03
C THR A 127 -13.97 -33.96 -6.06
N GLY A 128 -15.25 -34.00 -6.47
CA GLY A 128 -16.38 -33.59 -5.62
C GLY A 128 -16.32 -32.11 -5.20
N ASN A 129 -16.89 -31.77 -4.04
CA ASN A 129 -16.79 -30.42 -3.49
C ASN A 129 -15.36 -30.17 -2.97
N ILE A 130 -14.53 -29.46 -3.76
CA ILE A 130 -13.14 -29.12 -3.40
C ILE A 130 -13.05 -28.07 -2.28
N MET A 131 -14.14 -27.34 -2.01
CA MET A 131 -14.25 -26.34 -0.93
C MET A 131 -14.74 -26.96 0.39
N ALA A 132 -14.94 -28.27 0.46
CA ALA A 132 -15.29 -28.95 1.71
C ALA A 132 -14.21 -28.72 2.78
N LYS A 133 -14.64 -28.60 4.05
CA LYS A 133 -13.77 -28.21 5.18
C LYS A 133 -12.53 -29.10 5.29
N ASP A 134 -12.71 -30.42 5.20
CA ASP A 134 -11.64 -31.42 5.26
C ASP A 134 -10.62 -31.25 4.13
N LYS A 135 -11.07 -30.93 2.91
CA LYS A 135 -10.18 -30.69 1.76
C LYS A 135 -9.42 -29.38 1.88
N VAL A 136 -10.07 -28.33 2.37
CA VAL A 136 -9.41 -27.05 2.67
C VAL A 136 -8.36 -27.24 3.78
N GLU A 137 -8.69 -27.99 4.83
CA GLU A 137 -7.79 -28.33 5.93
C GLU A 137 -6.60 -29.21 5.48
N ALA A 138 -6.79 -30.05 4.47
CA ALA A 138 -5.72 -30.85 3.87
C ALA A 138 -4.60 -29.97 3.25
N PHE A 139 -4.93 -28.77 2.74
CA PHE A 139 -3.91 -27.82 2.31
C PHE A 139 -3.12 -27.26 3.50
N ALA A 140 -3.73 -27.04 4.67
CA ALA A 140 -2.98 -26.65 5.87
C ALA A 140 -2.11 -27.81 6.40
N THR A 141 -2.65 -29.02 6.39
CA THR A 141 -1.94 -30.26 6.80
C THR A 141 -0.65 -30.47 5.99
N PHE A 142 -0.62 -30.02 4.73
CA PHE A 142 0.55 -30.16 3.87
C PHE A 142 1.80 -29.46 4.40
N GLU A 143 1.71 -28.48 5.30
CA GLU A 143 2.90 -27.90 5.95
C GLU A 143 3.76 -28.97 6.62
N LYS A 144 3.12 -29.85 7.40
CA LYS A 144 3.79 -30.94 8.12
C LYS A 144 4.35 -31.97 7.15
N ASP A 145 3.59 -32.32 6.11
CA ASP A 145 4.05 -33.25 5.08
C ASP A 145 5.24 -32.69 4.28
N LEU A 146 5.19 -31.42 3.89
CA LEU A 146 6.28 -30.73 3.21
C LEU A 146 7.57 -30.77 4.04
N LEU A 147 7.48 -30.37 5.32
CA LEU A 147 8.65 -30.23 6.19
C LEU A 147 9.20 -31.56 6.69
N ASN A 148 8.34 -32.52 7.04
CA ASN A 148 8.76 -33.75 7.73
C ASN A 148 8.90 -34.95 6.78
N ASP A 149 8.24 -34.94 5.62
CA ASP A 149 8.22 -36.07 4.70
C ASP A 149 8.88 -35.72 3.34
N LEU A 150 8.36 -34.72 2.63
CA LEU A 150 8.79 -34.42 1.25
C LEU A 150 10.20 -33.81 1.17
N ILE A 151 10.51 -32.76 1.96
CA ILE A 151 11.85 -32.15 1.97
C ILE A 151 12.91 -33.20 2.32
N PRO A 152 12.78 -33.99 3.40
CA PRO A 152 13.73 -35.07 3.71
C PRO A 152 13.85 -36.13 2.60
N TYR A 153 12.75 -36.47 1.93
CA TYR A 153 12.78 -37.39 0.79
C TYR A 153 13.61 -36.83 -0.37
N VAL A 154 13.35 -35.58 -0.77
CA VAL A 154 14.10 -34.87 -1.81
C VAL A 154 15.58 -34.78 -1.46
N GLU A 155 15.91 -34.41 -0.22
CA GLU A 155 17.29 -34.30 0.27
C GLU A 155 18.06 -35.61 0.35
N LYS A 156 17.35 -36.74 0.42
CA LYS A 156 17.94 -38.09 0.40
C LYS A 156 18.12 -38.63 -1.02
N LYS A 157 17.21 -38.29 -1.94
CA LYS A 157 17.15 -38.89 -3.28
C LYS A 157 17.82 -38.05 -4.37
N LEU A 158 17.91 -36.73 -4.17
CA LEU A 158 18.45 -35.79 -5.13
C LEU A 158 19.66 -35.04 -4.56
N PRO A 159 20.60 -34.62 -5.41
CA PRO A 159 21.77 -33.90 -4.95
C PRO A 159 21.41 -32.43 -4.75
N VAL A 160 20.86 -32.12 -3.58
CA VAL A 160 20.38 -30.77 -3.24
C VAL A 160 21.19 -30.15 -2.12
N LYS A 161 21.19 -28.82 -2.08
CA LYS A 161 21.67 -28.03 -0.94
C LYS A 161 20.53 -27.94 0.08
N LYS A 162 20.87 -28.09 1.37
CA LYS A 162 19.90 -28.35 2.45
C LYS A 162 19.63 -27.13 3.34
N ASP A 163 20.46 -26.11 3.23
CA ASP A 163 20.33 -24.88 3.99
C ASP A 163 19.21 -23.98 3.44
N ARG A 164 18.73 -23.05 4.27
CA ARG A 164 17.61 -22.16 3.93
C ARG A 164 17.89 -21.25 2.74
N ASP A 165 19.14 -20.81 2.57
CA ASP A 165 19.52 -19.89 1.49
C ASP A 165 19.41 -20.56 0.11
N ASN A 166 19.34 -21.89 0.08
CA ASN A 166 19.13 -22.69 -1.13
C ASN A 166 17.74 -23.37 -1.19
N ARG A 167 16.78 -22.91 -0.37
CA ARG A 167 15.39 -23.39 -0.38
C ARG A 167 14.41 -22.25 -0.63
N ALA A 168 13.65 -22.34 -1.72
CA ALA A 168 12.60 -21.41 -2.11
C ALA A 168 11.22 -22.08 -2.09
N ILE A 169 10.18 -21.30 -1.83
CA ILE A 169 8.79 -21.75 -1.91
C ILE A 169 7.95 -20.67 -2.63
N ALA A 170 7.15 -21.10 -3.60
CA ALA A 170 6.25 -20.23 -4.36
C ALA A 170 4.96 -20.97 -4.69
N GLY A 171 3.88 -20.25 -5.03
CA GLY A 171 2.65 -20.91 -5.45
C GLY A 171 1.53 -19.96 -5.86
N LEU A 172 0.55 -20.51 -6.57
CA LEU A 172 -0.63 -19.77 -7.06
C LEU A 172 -1.87 -19.98 -6.19
N SER A 173 -2.73 -18.98 -6.06
CA SER A 173 -4.04 -19.10 -5.43
C SER A 173 -3.97 -19.68 -4.01
N MET A 174 -4.58 -20.85 -3.78
CA MET A 174 -4.48 -21.58 -2.51
C MET A 174 -3.05 -21.98 -2.15
N GLY A 175 -2.24 -22.34 -3.14
CA GLY A 175 -0.80 -22.57 -3.03
C GLY A 175 -0.01 -21.29 -2.76
N GLY A 176 -0.51 -20.12 -3.19
CA GLY A 176 0.01 -18.81 -2.81
C GLY A 176 -0.21 -18.53 -1.33
N GLY A 177 -1.41 -18.82 -0.82
CA GLY A 177 -1.72 -18.74 0.61
C GLY A 177 -0.91 -19.72 1.46
N GLN A 178 -0.73 -20.96 0.99
CA GLN A 178 0.18 -21.94 1.63
C GLN A 178 1.61 -21.41 1.66
N THR A 179 2.09 -20.86 0.54
CA THR A 179 3.44 -20.31 0.43
C THR A 179 3.69 -19.24 1.47
N LEU A 180 2.76 -18.29 1.63
CA LEU A 180 2.89 -17.25 2.65
C LEU A 180 2.85 -17.85 4.06
N ASN A 181 1.87 -18.71 4.34
CA ASN A 181 1.73 -19.36 5.65
C ASN A 181 2.99 -20.16 6.04
N PHE A 182 3.54 -20.96 5.13
CA PHE A 182 4.64 -21.87 5.42
C PHE A 182 5.98 -21.15 5.34
N GLY A 183 6.18 -20.29 4.34
CA GLY A 183 7.40 -19.52 4.16
C GLY A 183 7.63 -18.56 5.32
N LEU A 184 6.61 -17.79 5.71
CA LEU A 184 6.72 -16.83 6.83
C LEU A 184 6.65 -17.51 8.20
N GLY A 185 5.96 -18.65 8.31
CA GLY A 185 5.95 -19.47 9.53
C GLY A 185 7.26 -20.21 9.79
N ASN A 186 8.06 -20.48 8.74
CA ASN A 186 9.29 -21.28 8.80
C ASN A 186 10.46 -20.55 8.14
N ILE A 187 10.69 -19.29 8.52
CA ILE A 187 11.78 -18.45 7.97
C ILE A 187 13.15 -19.11 8.17
N ASP A 188 13.35 -19.95 9.19
CA ASP A 188 14.59 -20.72 9.38
C ASP A 188 14.81 -21.80 8.30
N LYS A 189 13.76 -22.18 7.56
CA LYS A 189 13.80 -23.19 6.49
C LYS A 189 13.82 -22.59 5.09
N PHE A 190 13.21 -21.42 4.88
CA PHE A 190 13.08 -20.79 3.57
C PHE A 190 13.70 -19.39 3.57
N ALA A 191 14.46 -19.07 2.52
CA ALA A 191 15.01 -17.72 2.31
C ALA A 191 14.28 -16.94 1.20
N TRP A 192 13.50 -17.62 0.36
CA TRP A 192 12.81 -17.04 -0.80
C TRP A 192 11.35 -17.49 -0.80
N VAL A 193 10.43 -16.54 -0.72
CA VAL A 193 8.99 -16.81 -0.57
C VAL A 193 8.22 -16.02 -1.64
N GLY A 194 7.38 -16.68 -2.44
CA GLY A 194 6.62 -16.06 -3.55
C GLY A 194 5.15 -16.43 -3.60
N GLY A 195 4.29 -15.61 -3.01
CA GLY A 195 2.83 -15.82 -3.05
C GLY A 195 2.20 -15.15 -4.27
N PHE A 196 1.64 -15.94 -5.20
CA PHE A 196 0.98 -15.45 -6.40
C PHE A 196 -0.54 -15.51 -6.24
N SER A 197 -1.21 -14.36 -6.28
CA SER A 197 -2.67 -14.24 -6.15
C SER A 197 -3.22 -15.00 -4.93
N SER A 198 -2.66 -14.75 -3.75
CA SER A 198 -2.87 -15.58 -2.56
C SER A 198 -4.33 -15.64 -2.13
N ALA A 199 -4.83 -16.84 -1.84
CA ALA A 199 -6.25 -17.08 -1.52
C ALA A 199 -6.59 -16.88 -0.02
N PRO A 200 -7.88 -16.93 0.37
CA PRO A 200 -8.33 -16.62 1.74
C PRO A 200 -7.78 -17.53 2.84
N ASN A 201 -7.15 -18.67 2.49
CA ASN A 201 -6.45 -19.52 3.45
C ASN A 201 -5.16 -18.88 4.00
N THR A 202 -4.71 -17.77 3.42
CA THR A 202 -3.64 -16.93 3.98
C THR A 202 -4.09 -16.42 5.35
N LYS A 203 -3.32 -16.65 6.41
CA LYS A 203 -3.66 -16.14 7.76
C LYS A 203 -3.72 -14.61 7.77
N GLU A 204 -4.45 -14.04 8.72
CA GLU A 204 -4.40 -12.59 8.98
C GLU A 204 -2.95 -12.16 9.24
N PRO A 205 -2.51 -10.98 8.80
CA PRO A 205 -1.09 -10.59 8.83
C PRO A 205 -0.43 -10.70 10.22
N GLN A 206 -1.16 -10.35 11.29
CA GLN A 206 -0.65 -10.44 12.67
C GLN A 206 -0.47 -11.89 13.14
N LEU A 207 -1.29 -12.83 12.66
CA LEU A 207 -1.16 -14.26 12.92
C LEU A 207 -0.13 -14.92 12.00
N LEU A 208 -0.03 -14.43 10.77
CA LEU A 208 0.91 -14.89 9.76
C LEU A 208 2.35 -14.56 10.15
N LEU A 209 2.59 -13.35 10.65
CA LEU A 209 3.91 -12.84 10.99
C LEU A 209 3.84 -11.97 12.26
N PRO A 210 3.72 -12.58 13.45
CA PRO A 210 3.59 -11.87 14.72
C PRO A 210 4.85 -11.07 15.10
N ASN A 211 6.01 -11.47 14.58
CA ASN A 211 7.24 -10.69 14.66
C ASN A 211 7.70 -10.30 13.24
N PRO A 212 7.23 -9.17 12.70
CA PRO A 212 7.52 -8.77 11.33
C PRO A 212 8.98 -8.49 11.05
N GLN A 213 9.78 -8.18 12.08
CA GLN A 213 11.21 -7.95 11.92
C GLN A 213 11.94 -9.21 11.45
N LYS A 214 11.46 -10.41 11.79
CA LYS A 214 12.05 -11.68 11.30
C LYS A 214 11.99 -11.81 9.78
N ALA A 215 10.97 -11.28 9.12
CA ALA A 215 10.87 -11.36 7.66
C ALA A 215 11.97 -10.56 6.94
N LYS A 216 12.67 -9.65 7.62
CA LYS A 216 13.86 -8.98 7.07
C LYS A 216 15.02 -9.93 6.79
N GLU A 217 15.05 -11.10 7.44
CA GLU A 217 16.03 -12.17 7.22
C GLU A 217 15.79 -12.98 5.93
N LEU A 218 14.60 -12.83 5.31
CA LEU A 218 14.38 -13.37 3.98
C LEU A 218 15.26 -12.64 2.96
N LYS A 219 15.73 -13.37 1.96
CA LYS A 219 16.42 -12.76 0.81
C LYS A 219 15.39 -12.10 -0.10
N LEU A 220 14.27 -12.77 -0.35
CA LEU A 220 13.16 -12.26 -1.15
C LEU A 220 11.81 -12.67 -0.55
N LEU A 221 10.92 -11.69 -0.42
CA LEU A 221 9.49 -11.88 -0.23
C LEU A 221 8.76 -11.24 -1.42
N TRP A 222 8.06 -12.05 -2.20
CA TRP A 222 7.30 -11.66 -3.37
C TRP A 222 5.81 -11.91 -3.11
N ILE A 223 5.01 -10.87 -3.33
CA ILE A 223 3.54 -10.93 -3.26
C ILE A 223 3.03 -10.32 -4.56
N SER A 224 2.21 -11.05 -5.30
CA SER A 224 1.63 -10.55 -6.54
C SER A 224 0.14 -10.83 -6.66
N CYS A 225 -0.52 -10.08 -7.53
CA CYS A 225 -1.90 -10.31 -7.93
C CYS A 225 -2.20 -9.55 -9.23
N GLY A 226 -3.08 -10.10 -10.07
CA GLY A 226 -3.65 -9.36 -11.19
C GLY A 226 -4.55 -8.20 -10.72
N ASP A 227 -4.56 -7.08 -11.44
CA ASP A 227 -5.36 -5.89 -11.11
C ASP A 227 -6.88 -6.12 -11.20
N ALA A 228 -7.32 -7.13 -11.96
CA ALA A 228 -8.71 -7.57 -12.07
C ALA A 228 -8.99 -8.86 -11.28
N ASP A 229 -8.05 -9.31 -10.44
CA ASP A 229 -8.22 -10.51 -9.61
C ASP A 229 -9.06 -10.21 -8.36
N GLY A 230 -10.15 -10.97 -8.17
CA GLY A 230 -11.02 -10.86 -7.00
C GLY A 230 -10.34 -11.21 -5.66
N LEU A 231 -9.16 -11.81 -5.67
CA LEU A 231 -8.38 -12.13 -4.48
C LEU A 231 -7.36 -11.05 -4.08
N MET A 232 -7.28 -9.93 -4.81
CA MET A 232 -6.42 -8.78 -4.47
C MET A 232 -6.47 -8.36 -2.99
N PRO A 233 -7.64 -8.34 -2.29
CA PRO A 233 -7.69 -7.96 -0.88
C PRO A 233 -6.75 -8.77 0.04
N PHE A 234 -6.53 -10.06 -0.25
CA PHE A 234 -5.67 -10.93 0.57
C PHE A 234 -4.17 -10.67 0.37
N SER A 235 -3.77 -10.38 -0.88
CA SER A 235 -2.41 -9.91 -1.18
C SER A 235 -2.18 -8.51 -0.60
N LYS A 236 -3.13 -7.60 -0.79
CA LYS A 236 -3.04 -6.20 -0.32
C LYS A 236 -2.93 -6.10 1.20
N ARG A 237 -3.77 -6.81 1.97
CA ARG A 237 -3.70 -6.73 3.44
C ARG A 237 -2.34 -7.18 3.99
N THR A 238 -1.71 -8.16 3.33
CA THR A 238 -0.38 -8.64 3.71
C THR A 238 0.68 -7.59 3.35
N HIS A 239 0.61 -7.02 2.14
CA HIS A 239 1.44 -5.90 1.72
C HIS A 239 1.35 -4.71 2.69
N ASP A 240 0.14 -4.24 2.99
CA ASP A 240 -0.09 -3.09 3.87
C ASP A 240 0.56 -3.30 5.26
N TYR A 241 0.40 -4.50 5.84
CA TYR A 241 1.03 -4.85 7.12
C TYR A 241 2.57 -4.86 7.04
N LEU A 242 3.15 -5.33 5.94
CA LEU A 242 4.60 -5.32 5.72
C LEU A 242 5.14 -3.91 5.53
N VAL A 243 4.40 -3.03 4.84
CA VAL A 243 4.72 -1.60 4.70
C VAL A 243 4.75 -0.93 6.07
N GLN A 244 3.68 -1.09 6.87
CA GLN A 244 3.59 -0.54 8.23
C GLN A 244 4.78 -0.96 9.13
N ASN A 245 5.26 -2.19 8.96
CA ASN A 245 6.36 -2.74 9.74
C ASN A 245 7.74 -2.60 9.10
N LYS A 246 7.83 -1.86 7.98
CA LYS A 246 9.06 -1.58 7.23
C LYS A 246 9.81 -2.86 6.82
N VAL A 247 9.07 -3.88 6.39
CA VAL A 247 9.64 -5.14 5.88
C VAL A 247 9.88 -5.01 4.38
N PRO A 248 11.12 -5.15 3.88
CA PRO A 248 11.39 -5.11 2.45
C PRO A 248 10.74 -6.30 1.72
N HIS A 249 9.92 -6.01 0.73
CA HIS A 249 9.25 -7.03 -0.10
C HIS A 249 8.87 -6.43 -1.46
N ILE A 250 8.66 -7.29 -2.45
CA ILE A 250 8.07 -6.90 -3.73
C ILE A 250 6.56 -7.11 -3.64
N PHE A 251 5.80 -6.06 -3.93
CA PHE A 251 4.37 -6.14 -4.19
C PHE A 251 4.13 -5.82 -5.66
N TYR A 252 3.84 -6.84 -6.45
CA TYR A 252 3.78 -6.76 -7.90
C TYR A 252 2.33 -6.86 -8.40
N ILE A 253 1.84 -5.78 -9.00
CA ILE A 253 0.51 -5.72 -9.61
C ILE A 253 0.69 -5.65 -11.12
N GLU A 254 -0.03 -6.52 -11.83
CA GLU A 254 0.00 -6.61 -13.29
C GLU A 254 -1.40 -6.67 -13.91
N PRO A 255 -1.55 -6.35 -15.20
CA PRO A 255 -2.83 -6.50 -15.89
C PRO A 255 -3.27 -7.96 -16.00
N GLY A 256 -4.39 -8.33 -15.39
CA GLY A 256 -4.93 -9.69 -15.50
C GLY A 256 -5.90 -10.08 -14.38
N GLY A 257 -6.55 -11.24 -14.56
CA GLY A 257 -7.46 -11.81 -13.58
C GLY A 257 -6.81 -12.93 -12.75
N HIS A 258 -7.65 -13.79 -12.18
CA HIS A 258 -7.21 -14.96 -11.41
C HIS A 258 -6.85 -16.14 -12.33
N ASP A 259 -5.77 -16.01 -13.11
CA ASP A 259 -5.48 -16.94 -14.20
C ASP A 259 -3.97 -17.17 -14.47
N PHE A 260 -3.69 -18.17 -15.32
CA PHE A 260 -2.33 -18.60 -15.64
C PHE A 260 -1.50 -17.56 -16.42
N LYS A 261 -2.10 -16.55 -17.06
CA LYS A 261 -1.31 -15.49 -17.70
C LYS A 261 -0.51 -14.74 -16.63
N VAL A 262 -1.17 -14.39 -15.53
CA VAL A 262 -0.56 -13.72 -14.36
C VAL A 262 0.47 -14.64 -13.70
N TRP A 263 0.08 -15.86 -13.35
CA TRP A 263 0.99 -16.74 -12.59
C TRP A 263 2.22 -17.20 -13.38
N LYS A 264 2.14 -17.28 -14.72
CA LYS A 264 3.30 -17.55 -15.57
C LYS A 264 4.27 -16.37 -15.61
N ASN A 265 3.75 -15.14 -15.66
CA ASN A 265 4.56 -13.93 -15.58
C ASN A 265 5.27 -13.83 -14.21
N ASP A 266 4.53 -14.08 -13.13
CA ASP A 266 5.08 -14.15 -11.78
C ASP A 266 6.21 -15.20 -11.67
N LEU A 267 5.99 -16.42 -12.17
CA LEU A 267 7.02 -17.46 -12.18
C LEU A 267 8.25 -17.05 -13.01
N TYR A 268 8.03 -16.44 -14.18
CA TYR A 268 9.10 -15.95 -15.05
C TYR A 268 9.99 -14.95 -14.31
N ILE A 269 9.41 -13.98 -13.62
CA ILE A 269 10.16 -12.94 -12.91
C ILE A 269 10.79 -13.50 -11.64
N PHE A 270 9.99 -14.17 -10.80
CA PHE A 270 10.44 -14.70 -9.50
C PHE A 270 11.59 -15.68 -9.65
N SER A 271 11.53 -16.60 -10.63
CA SER A 271 12.60 -17.58 -10.88
C SER A 271 13.93 -16.91 -11.23
N GLN A 272 13.90 -15.77 -11.93
CA GLN A 272 15.10 -15.01 -12.20
C GLN A 272 15.70 -14.46 -10.92
N LEU A 273 14.91 -14.05 -9.91
CA LEU A 273 15.39 -13.37 -8.70
C LEU A 273 15.98 -14.32 -7.62
N ILE A 274 15.54 -15.57 -7.56
CA ILE A 274 15.92 -16.48 -6.48
C ILE A 274 17.33 -17.08 -6.64
N PHE A 275 17.93 -17.45 -5.50
CA PHE A 275 19.27 -18.06 -5.40
C PHE A 275 20.42 -17.20 -5.93
N LYS A 276 20.23 -15.89 -6.05
CA LYS A 276 21.24 -14.91 -6.44
C LYS A 276 21.14 -13.65 -5.58
N PRO A 277 22.18 -12.80 -5.51
CA PRO A 277 22.08 -11.51 -4.84
C PRO A 277 20.92 -10.67 -5.38
N VAL A 278 20.18 -10.03 -4.47
CA VAL A 278 19.06 -9.13 -4.78
C VAL A 278 19.27 -7.79 -4.09
N ASP A 279 18.91 -6.71 -4.78
CA ASP A 279 18.92 -5.36 -4.24
C ASP A 279 17.54 -5.00 -3.68
N LYS A 280 17.41 -5.10 -2.36
CA LYS A 280 16.16 -4.80 -1.65
C LYS A 280 15.72 -3.34 -1.79
N THR A 281 16.63 -2.41 -2.13
CA THR A 281 16.29 -0.99 -2.30
C THR A 281 15.47 -0.75 -3.57
N SER A 282 15.53 -1.67 -4.54
CA SER A 282 14.78 -1.60 -5.81
C SER A 282 13.38 -2.23 -5.77
N PHE A 283 13.00 -2.87 -4.65
CA PHE A 283 11.79 -3.70 -4.59
C PHE A 283 10.49 -2.92 -4.81
N SER A 284 10.43 -1.66 -4.35
CA SER A 284 9.26 -0.79 -4.55
C SER A 284 9.09 -0.33 -6.00
N ASP A 285 10.13 -0.43 -6.83
CA ASP A 285 10.11 -0.04 -8.24
C ASP A 285 9.70 -1.19 -9.17
N PHE A 286 9.53 -2.40 -8.64
CA PHE A 286 9.37 -3.59 -9.48
C PHE A 286 8.00 -3.67 -10.16
N THR A 287 6.96 -3.13 -9.52
CA THR A 287 5.59 -3.19 -10.05
C THR A 287 5.40 -2.29 -11.26
N VAL A 288 4.46 -2.68 -12.12
CA VAL A 288 4.09 -1.97 -13.35
C VAL A 288 2.77 -1.22 -13.23
N LEU A 289 1.97 -1.56 -12.21
CA LEU A 289 0.74 -0.88 -11.83
C LEU A 289 0.76 -0.51 -10.35
N GLY A 290 -0.10 0.44 -9.99
CA GLY A 290 -0.39 0.81 -8.60
C GLY A 290 -1.78 0.35 -8.18
N LEU A 291 -2.14 0.66 -6.94
CA LEU A 291 -3.51 0.49 -6.44
C LEU A 291 -4.34 1.74 -6.76
N PRO A 292 -5.64 1.62 -7.10
CA PRO A 292 -6.52 2.78 -7.24
C PRO A 292 -6.48 3.65 -5.97
N ALA A 293 -6.36 4.97 -6.15
CA ALA A 293 -6.35 5.89 -5.02
C ALA A 293 -7.70 5.85 -4.28
N GLU A 294 -7.68 5.98 -2.95
CA GLU A 294 -8.91 5.97 -2.13
C GLU A 294 -9.85 7.17 -2.40
N THR A 295 -9.30 8.22 -3.01
CA THR A 295 -10.02 9.41 -3.44
C THR A 295 -10.76 9.18 -4.76
N ASN A 296 -10.58 8.05 -5.44
CA ASN A 296 -11.32 7.74 -6.66
C ASN A 296 -12.83 7.65 -6.41
N ILE A 297 -13.62 7.97 -7.44
CA ILE A 297 -15.04 7.65 -7.43
C ILE A 297 -15.25 6.14 -7.56
N ARG A 298 -16.48 5.67 -7.31
CA ARG A 298 -16.81 4.24 -7.37
C ARG A 298 -16.41 3.65 -8.72
N ASN A 299 -15.69 2.52 -8.69
CA ASN A 299 -15.20 1.76 -9.85
C ASN A 299 -14.11 2.44 -10.70
N ALA A 300 -13.71 3.68 -10.42
CA ALA A 300 -12.61 4.32 -11.12
C ALA A 300 -11.27 3.67 -10.75
N GLN A 301 -10.57 3.17 -11.77
CA GLN A 301 -9.29 2.47 -11.62
C GLN A 301 -8.08 3.41 -11.59
N TYR A 302 -8.28 4.70 -11.89
CA TYR A 302 -7.25 5.73 -11.93
C TYR A 302 -7.75 7.02 -11.26
N PRO A 303 -6.85 7.83 -10.68
CA PRO A 303 -5.41 7.60 -10.55
C PRO A 303 -5.05 6.37 -9.68
N GLN A 304 -3.85 5.86 -9.90
CA GLN A 304 -3.25 4.78 -9.11
C GLN A 304 -2.04 5.29 -8.33
N ILE A 305 -1.81 4.74 -7.14
CA ILE A 305 -0.60 4.95 -6.34
C ILE A 305 0.28 3.70 -6.38
N MET A 306 1.52 3.89 -6.81
CA MET A 306 2.55 2.85 -6.81
C MET A 306 3.19 2.71 -5.42
N PRO A 307 3.74 1.53 -5.06
CA PRO A 307 4.44 1.29 -3.79
C PRO A 307 5.63 2.22 -3.52
N ASN A 308 6.20 2.84 -4.56
CA ASN A 308 7.28 3.82 -4.46
C ASN A 308 6.78 5.28 -4.37
N GLY A 309 5.48 5.50 -4.12
CA GLY A 309 4.89 6.83 -3.97
C GLY A 309 4.61 7.58 -5.28
N LYS A 310 4.92 7.00 -6.44
CA LYS A 310 4.55 7.57 -7.74
C LYS A 310 3.05 7.42 -8.00
N ALA A 311 2.46 8.37 -8.70
CA ALA A 311 1.08 8.30 -9.14
C ALA A 311 1.01 8.06 -10.66
N ILE A 312 0.08 7.21 -11.08
CA ILE A 312 -0.24 6.98 -12.49
C ILE A 312 -1.59 7.63 -12.77
N PHE A 313 -1.63 8.53 -13.74
CA PHE A 313 -2.86 9.17 -14.19
C PHE A 313 -3.23 8.71 -15.59
N ARG A 314 -4.53 8.62 -15.85
CA ARG A 314 -5.08 8.15 -17.13
C ARG A 314 -6.41 8.83 -17.44
N VAL A 315 -6.58 9.27 -18.67
CA VAL A 315 -7.86 9.81 -19.18
C VAL A 315 -8.04 9.48 -20.65
N LYS A 316 -9.28 9.22 -21.11
CA LYS A 316 -9.58 9.10 -22.54
C LYS A 316 -10.04 10.45 -23.07
N ALA A 317 -9.28 11.02 -24.00
CA ALA A 317 -9.56 12.32 -24.62
C ALA A 317 -9.03 12.31 -26.06
N PRO A 318 -9.73 11.63 -27.00
CA PRO A 318 -9.22 11.36 -28.34
C PRO A 318 -9.04 12.60 -29.21
N GLU A 319 -9.71 13.71 -28.91
CA GLU A 319 -9.56 14.96 -29.68
C GLU A 319 -8.63 15.98 -29.02
N ALA A 320 -8.24 15.75 -27.75
CA ALA A 320 -7.32 16.64 -27.07
C ALA A 320 -5.98 16.70 -27.80
N GLN A 321 -5.35 17.86 -27.77
CA GLN A 321 -4.02 18.11 -28.35
C GLN A 321 -2.93 18.08 -27.27
N LYS A 322 -3.27 18.51 -26.05
CA LYS A 322 -2.38 18.44 -24.90
C LYS A 322 -3.15 18.14 -23.64
N VAL A 323 -2.66 17.16 -22.88
CA VAL A 323 -3.15 16.85 -21.54
C VAL A 323 -2.00 16.90 -20.56
N GLN A 324 -2.22 17.53 -19.40
CA GLN A 324 -1.27 17.57 -18.28
C GLN A 324 -1.96 17.26 -16.95
N ILE A 325 -1.21 16.77 -15.97
CA ILE A 325 -1.61 16.81 -14.55
C ILE A 325 -0.84 17.93 -13.87
N ASP A 326 -1.54 18.80 -13.15
CA ASP A 326 -0.98 19.86 -12.32
C ASP A 326 -1.12 19.50 -10.83
N LEU A 327 0.01 19.18 -10.22
CA LEU A 327 0.19 18.92 -8.78
C LEU A 327 1.05 20.04 -8.14
N GLY A 328 1.01 21.26 -8.69
CA GLY A 328 2.00 22.32 -8.45
C GLY A 328 3.22 22.20 -9.37
N LYS A 329 3.62 20.96 -9.70
CA LYS A 329 4.42 20.63 -10.88
C LYS A 329 3.50 20.07 -11.97
N LYS A 330 3.69 20.52 -13.22
CA LYS A 330 2.96 19.99 -14.37
C LYS A 330 3.66 18.78 -14.98
N TYR A 331 2.90 17.73 -15.24
CA TYR A 331 3.33 16.50 -15.89
C TYR A 331 2.58 16.33 -17.20
N ASP A 332 3.29 16.32 -18.33
CA ASP A 332 2.69 16.02 -19.63
C ASP A 332 2.26 14.54 -19.70
N LEU A 333 1.09 14.28 -20.29
CA LEU A 333 0.65 12.93 -20.62
C LEU A 333 1.02 12.58 -22.07
N THR A 334 1.22 11.29 -22.32
CA THR A 334 1.39 10.72 -23.66
C THR A 334 0.12 10.03 -24.10
N LYS A 335 -0.33 10.29 -25.33
CA LYS A 335 -1.51 9.69 -25.95
C LYS A 335 -1.13 8.40 -26.69
N ASP A 336 -1.91 7.33 -26.50
CA ASP A 336 -1.82 6.11 -27.29
C ASP A 336 -2.74 6.14 -28.54
N SER A 337 -2.72 5.06 -29.31
CA SER A 337 -3.52 4.91 -30.54
C SER A 337 -5.03 4.90 -30.29
N ASP A 338 -5.48 4.59 -29.07
CA ASP A 338 -6.89 4.52 -28.69
C ASP A 338 -7.41 5.87 -28.14
N GLY A 339 -6.59 6.91 -28.19
CA GLY A 339 -6.89 8.25 -27.69
C GLY A 339 -6.85 8.33 -26.16
N VAL A 340 -6.18 7.39 -25.50
CA VAL A 340 -5.99 7.38 -24.05
C VAL A 340 -4.66 8.05 -23.72
N TRP A 341 -4.72 9.00 -22.81
CA TRP A 341 -3.58 9.74 -22.28
C TRP A 341 -3.14 9.11 -20.97
N LYS A 342 -1.82 8.93 -20.78
CA LYS A 342 -1.23 8.39 -19.56
C LYS A 342 0.03 9.16 -19.16
N THR A 343 0.27 9.31 -17.87
CA THR A 343 1.57 9.74 -17.33
C THR A 343 1.87 9.03 -16.01
N THR A 344 3.12 9.08 -15.58
CA THR A 344 3.56 8.63 -14.26
C THR A 344 4.40 9.75 -13.65
N THR A 345 4.08 10.14 -12.42
CA THR A 345 4.77 11.23 -11.74
C THR A 345 6.14 10.80 -11.19
N ASP A 346 6.87 11.76 -10.65
CA ASP A 346 7.90 11.47 -9.65
C ASP A 346 7.23 10.97 -8.34
N SER A 347 8.01 10.54 -7.34
CA SER A 347 7.45 10.16 -6.05
C SER A 347 6.78 11.37 -5.40
N LEU A 348 5.52 11.22 -5.02
CA LEU A 348 4.79 12.19 -4.23
C LEU A 348 5.10 11.97 -2.74
N SER A 349 5.02 13.01 -1.92
CA SER A 349 5.13 12.84 -0.47
C SER A 349 3.87 12.15 0.08
N GLU A 350 3.98 11.51 1.23
CA GLU A 350 2.83 10.94 1.93
C GLU A 350 1.77 12.02 2.23
N GLY A 351 0.51 11.59 2.27
CA GLY A 351 -0.65 12.43 2.56
C GLY A 351 -1.41 12.91 1.32
N PHE A 352 -2.26 13.91 1.56
CA PHE A 352 -3.21 14.41 0.59
C PHE A 352 -2.61 15.50 -0.31
N HIS A 353 -2.89 15.43 -1.61
CA HIS A 353 -2.50 16.43 -2.60
C HIS A 353 -3.69 16.88 -3.44
N TYR A 354 -3.93 18.18 -3.51
CA TYR A 354 -4.82 18.73 -4.53
C TYR A 354 -4.17 18.64 -5.91
N TYR A 355 -4.96 18.35 -6.94
CA TYR A 355 -4.50 18.40 -8.31
C TYR A 355 -5.57 18.84 -9.29
N SER A 356 -5.16 19.12 -10.53
CA SER A 356 -6.07 19.35 -11.65
C SER A 356 -5.55 18.72 -12.92
N MET A 357 -6.46 18.32 -13.78
CA MET A 357 -6.14 17.93 -15.14
C MET A 357 -6.23 19.15 -16.03
N VAL A 358 -5.23 19.38 -16.89
CA VAL A 358 -5.21 20.51 -17.83
C VAL A 358 -5.37 19.95 -19.22
N ILE A 359 -6.54 20.13 -19.83
CA ILE A 359 -6.85 19.67 -21.19
C ILE A 359 -6.89 20.91 -22.07
N ASP A 360 -5.99 20.99 -23.06
CA ASP A 360 -5.89 22.10 -24.00
C ASP A 360 -5.90 23.48 -23.30
N ASN A 361 -5.08 23.59 -22.25
CA ASN A 361 -4.90 24.75 -21.35
C ASN A 361 -6.08 25.06 -20.40
N VAL A 362 -7.13 24.25 -20.38
CA VAL A 362 -8.25 24.42 -19.45
C VAL A 362 -8.06 23.51 -18.22
N PRO A 363 -7.90 24.07 -17.00
CA PRO A 363 -7.84 23.27 -15.79
C PRO A 363 -9.25 22.77 -15.42
N VAL A 364 -9.38 21.47 -15.25
CA VAL A 364 -10.61 20.76 -14.87
C VAL A 364 -10.34 19.80 -13.71
N ALA A 365 -11.39 19.50 -12.95
CA ALA A 365 -11.36 18.36 -12.04
C ALA A 365 -11.30 17.05 -12.86
N ASP A 366 -10.52 16.09 -12.38
CA ASP A 366 -10.50 14.74 -12.89
C ASP A 366 -11.84 14.05 -12.60
N PRO A 367 -12.59 13.61 -13.63
CA PRO A 367 -13.87 12.94 -13.45
C PRO A 367 -13.76 11.58 -12.74
N SER A 368 -12.55 11.04 -12.61
CA SER A 368 -12.28 9.76 -11.94
C SER A 368 -11.98 9.92 -10.44
N SER A 369 -11.80 11.16 -9.96
CA SER A 369 -11.51 11.49 -8.56
C SER A 369 -12.70 12.21 -7.91
N LYS A 370 -12.87 12.02 -6.60
CA LYS A 370 -13.72 12.87 -5.77
C LYS A 370 -13.17 14.30 -5.81
N THR A 371 -14.06 15.27 -5.58
CA THR A 371 -13.68 16.66 -5.46
C THR A 371 -13.64 17.11 -4.01
N PHE A 372 -12.71 18.01 -3.72
CA PHE A 372 -12.45 18.59 -2.41
C PHE A 372 -12.39 20.11 -2.57
N TYR A 373 -12.99 20.86 -1.65
CA TYR A 373 -12.91 22.31 -1.71
C TYR A 373 -11.54 22.76 -1.18
N GLY A 374 -10.74 23.34 -2.05
CA GLY A 374 -9.37 23.75 -1.81
C GLY A 374 -8.86 24.55 -3.00
N MET A 375 -7.77 25.33 -2.84
CA MET A 375 -7.29 26.23 -3.90
C MET A 375 -8.34 27.27 -4.37
N GLY A 376 -9.38 27.53 -3.56
CA GLY A 376 -10.49 28.44 -3.87
C GLY A 376 -11.59 27.86 -4.78
N ARG A 377 -11.60 26.54 -5.00
CA ARG A 377 -12.60 25.85 -5.84
C ARG A 377 -12.75 24.39 -5.43
N TYR A 378 -13.68 23.67 -6.07
CA TYR A 378 -13.63 22.21 -6.05
C TYR A 378 -12.51 21.71 -6.98
N ALA A 379 -11.50 21.08 -6.39
CA ALA A 379 -10.37 20.46 -7.09
C ALA A 379 -10.36 18.94 -6.85
N SER A 380 -9.66 18.19 -7.69
CA SER A 380 -9.45 16.77 -7.44
C SER A 380 -8.42 16.56 -6.34
N GLY A 381 -8.51 15.42 -5.66
CA GLY A 381 -7.58 15.04 -4.61
C GLY A 381 -6.96 13.68 -4.86
N ILE A 382 -5.71 13.50 -4.47
CA ILE A 382 -5.05 12.20 -4.45
C ILE A 382 -4.38 11.99 -3.09
N GLU A 383 -4.70 10.87 -2.44
CA GLU A 383 -4.09 10.47 -1.17
C GLU A 383 -2.95 9.49 -1.45
N VAL A 384 -1.73 9.84 -1.03
CA VAL A 384 -0.61 8.91 -0.96
C VAL A 384 -0.62 8.29 0.45
N PRO A 385 -0.82 6.98 0.60
CA PRO A 385 -0.97 6.36 1.91
C PRO A 385 0.23 6.63 2.82
N PHE A 386 -0.04 7.00 4.08
CA PHE A 386 0.97 7.10 5.14
C PHE A 386 1.44 5.72 5.56
N ALA A 387 2.75 5.46 5.49
CA ALA A 387 3.32 4.16 5.84
C ALA A 387 3.40 3.90 7.35
N GLY A 388 3.04 4.85 8.21
CA GLY A 388 3.14 4.72 9.67
C GLY A 388 2.00 3.93 10.31
N ASP A 389 1.54 4.36 11.48
CA ASP A 389 0.58 3.65 12.34
C ASP A 389 -0.89 3.71 11.85
N GLY A 390 -1.14 4.32 10.70
CA GLY A 390 -2.47 4.47 10.13
C GLY A 390 -3.44 5.20 11.07
N TYR A 391 -2.99 6.24 11.78
CA TYR A 391 -3.80 6.99 12.75
C TYR A 391 -5.10 7.58 12.17
N TYR A 392 -5.20 7.75 10.86
CA TYR A 392 -6.41 8.22 10.15
C TYR A 392 -7.08 7.15 9.29
N ALA A 393 -6.69 5.87 9.44
CA ALA A 393 -7.32 4.77 8.72
C ALA A 393 -8.70 4.45 9.32
N MET A 394 -9.58 3.89 8.49
CA MET A 394 -10.82 3.25 8.94
C MET A 394 -10.46 1.97 9.71
N LYS A 395 -10.76 1.93 11.01
CA LYS A 395 -10.50 0.77 11.89
C LYS A 395 -11.81 0.23 12.45
N ASP A 396 -11.81 -1.00 12.96
CA ASP A 396 -12.94 -1.57 13.69
C ASP A 396 -13.00 -1.01 15.11
N VAL A 397 -13.46 0.24 15.23
CA VAL A 397 -13.61 0.99 16.49
C VAL A 397 -14.97 1.70 16.49
N PRO A 398 -15.51 2.11 17.65
CA PRO A 398 -16.69 2.97 17.68
C PRO A 398 -16.45 4.27 16.91
N HIS A 399 -17.39 4.65 16.05
CA HIS A 399 -17.30 5.84 15.21
C HIS A 399 -18.24 6.97 15.67
N GLY A 400 -17.72 8.20 15.63
CA GLY A 400 -18.49 9.42 15.81
C GLY A 400 -19.18 9.88 14.53
N ASP A 401 -20.00 10.93 14.64
CA ASP A 401 -20.72 11.50 13.50
C ASP A 401 -20.07 12.80 13.03
N ILE A 402 -20.06 13.02 11.71
CA ILE A 402 -19.91 14.36 11.12
C ILE A 402 -21.31 14.90 10.83
N ARG A 403 -21.69 15.98 11.51
CA ARG A 403 -22.98 16.66 11.38
C ARG A 403 -22.79 17.98 10.66
N ILE A 404 -23.53 18.17 9.58
CA ILE A 404 -23.56 19.42 8.81
C ILE A 404 -24.76 20.22 9.27
N GLN A 405 -24.55 21.46 9.71
CA GLN A 405 -25.60 22.33 10.22
C GLN A 405 -25.57 23.69 9.54
N ASN A 406 -26.73 24.32 9.42
CA ASN A 406 -26.85 25.71 8.98
C ASN A 406 -27.21 26.59 10.19
N PHE A 407 -26.60 27.76 10.30
CA PHE A 407 -26.91 28.77 11.29
C PHE A 407 -26.98 30.15 10.65
N PHE A 408 -27.77 31.05 11.23
CA PHE A 408 -27.82 32.43 10.77
C PHE A 408 -26.74 33.25 11.50
N SER A 409 -25.79 33.80 10.75
CA SER A 409 -24.75 34.69 11.30
C SER A 409 -25.31 36.10 11.45
N LYS A 410 -25.22 36.64 12.67
CA LYS A 410 -25.55 38.05 12.94
C LYS A 410 -24.49 39.01 12.41
N VAL A 411 -23.27 38.51 12.20
CA VAL A 411 -22.12 39.31 11.77
C VAL A 411 -22.11 39.51 10.26
N THR A 412 -22.40 38.45 9.49
CA THR A 412 -22.50 38.52 8.02
C THR A 412 -23.92 38.78 7.55
N ASN A 413 -24.92 38.72 8.45
CA ASN A 413 -26.34 38.82 8.14
C ASN A 413 -26.78 37.84 7.04
N SER A 414 -26.30 36.59 7.15
CA SER A 414 -26.55 35.54 6.17
C SER A 414 -26.57 34.15 6.82
N TRP A 415 -27.18 33.18 6.12
CA TRP A 415 -27.05 31.77 6.49
C TRP A 415 -25.65 31.27 6.17
N ARG A 416 -25.06 30.54 7.12
CA ARG A 416 -23.75 29.92 7.01
C ARG A 416 -23.82 28.47 7.45
N ARG A 417 -22.84 27.68 7.01
CA ARG A 417 -22.75 26.25 7.27
C ARG A 417 -21.58 25.95 8.20
N VAL A 418 -21.72 24.90 9.01
CA VAL A 418 -20.69 24.42 9.94
C VAL A 418 -20.69 22.89 9.95
N PHE A 419 -19.49 22.30 10.01
CA PHE A 419 -19.31 20.87 10.22
C PHE A 419 -18.99 20.62 11.69
N ILE A 420 -19.61 19.62 12.29
CA ILE A 420 -19.47 19.31 13.72
C ILE A 420 -19.26 17.82 13.88
N TYR A 421 -18.11 17.44 14.44
CA TYR A 421 -17.87 16.08 14.91
C TYR A 421 -18.48 15.89 16.30
N THR A 422 -19.24 14.81 16.48
CA THR A 422 -19.68 14.34 17.81
C THR A 422 -19.07 12.98 18.10
N PRO A 423 -18.52 12.74 19.31
CA PRO A 423 -17.77 11.53 19.61
C PRO A 423 -18.66 10.28 19.64
N PRO A 424 -18.08 9.07 19.51
CA PRO A 424 -18.83 7.83 19.61
C PRO A 424 -19.67 7.78 20.89
N GLY A 425 -20.93 7.36 20.76
CA GLY A 425 -21.87 7.27 21.88
C GLY A 425 -22.57 8.58 22.26
N TYR A 426 -22.31 9.70 21.57
CA TYR A 426 -22.93 11.00 21.86
C TYR A 426 -24.45 10.90 22.03
N ASP A 427 -25.19 10.33 21.07
CA ASP A 427 -26.66 10.26 21.14
C ASP A 427 -27.21 9.26 22.17
N LYS A 428 -26.37 8.33 22.64
CA LYS A 428 -26.75 7.36 23.67
C LYS A 428 -26.55 7.93 25.07
N ASN A 429 -25.49 8.71 25.26
CA ASN A 429 -25.13 9.30 26.55
C ASN A 429 -25.72 10.71 26.68
N THR A 430 -27.01 10.78 26.98
CA THR A 430 -27.75 12.05 27.02
C THR A 430 -27.46 12.91 28.26
N ALA A 431 -26.90 12.32 29.32
CA ALA A 431 -26.52 13.02 30.54
C ALA A 431 -25.14 13.71 30.46
N ASP A 432 -24.31 13.33 29.49
CA ASP A 432 -22.94 13.83 29.37
C ASP A 432 -22.88 15.17 28.63
N SER A 433 -21.91 16.00 29.02
CA SER A 433 -21.46 17.17 28.27
C SER A 433 -19.98 17.04 27.94
N TYR A 434 -19.56 17.62 26.83
CA TYR A 434 -18.24 17.40 26.24
C TYR A 434 -17.43 18.70 26.17
N PRO A 435 -16.10 18.64 26.31
CA PRO A 435 -15.24 19.75 25.89
C PRO A 435 -15.34 19.93 24.36
N VAL A 436 -14.95 21.11 23.89
CA VAL A 436 -15.06 21.49 22.48
C VAL A 436 -13.73 22.01 21.93
N LEU A 437 -13.38 21.55 20.73
CA LEU A 437 -12.31 22.10 19.91
C LEU A 437 -12.93 22.83 18.72
N TYR A 438 -12.66 24.13 18.60
CA TYR A 438 -12.91 24.88 17.37
C TYR A 438 -11.67 24.79 16.49
N ILE A 439 -11.79 24.31 15.25
CA ILE A 439 -10.65 24.12 14.36
C ILE A 439 -10.86 24.80 12.99
N LEU A 440 -9.90 25.62 12.58
CA LEU A 440 -10.02 26.51 11.42
C LEU A 440 -9.19 26.01 10.23
N HIS A 441 -9.77 26.07 9.04
CA HIS A 441 -9.13 25.72 7.76
C HIS A 441 -8.16 26.81 7.27
N GLY A 442 -7.42 26.52 6.20
CA GLY A 442 -6.49 27.44 5.55
C GLY A 442 -7.13 28.34 4.50
N GLY A 443 -6.33 29.24 3.92
CA GLY A 443 -6.79 30.08 2.80
C GLY A 443 -7.13 29.24 1.56
N GLY A 444 -8.27 29.52 0.93
CA GLY A 444 -8.74 28.79 -0.25
C GLY A 444 -9.46 27.47 0.06
N GLU A 445 -9.67 27.15 1.34
CA GLU A 445 -10.50 26.05 1.81
C GLU A 445 -11.82 26.57 2.40
N ASP A 446 -12.67 25.67 2.89
CA ASP A 446 -13.95 25.99 3.54
C ASP A 446 -14.17 25.09 4.79
N GLU A 447 -15.35 25.16 5.40
CA GLU A 447 -15.74 24.40 6.58
C GLU A 447 -15.66 22.87 6.42
N SER A 448 -15.63 22.37 5.17
CA SER A 448 -15.55 20.94 4.89
C SER A 448 -14.13 20.38 5.03
N GLY A 449 -13.11 21.24 4.94
CA GLY A 449 -11.72 20.81 4.72
C GLY A 449 -11.20 19.85 5.78
N TRP A 450 -11.39 20.17 7.06
CA TRP A 450 -10.96 19.32 8.18
C TRP A 450 -11.72 17.99 8.25
N ALA A 451 -13.00 17.96 7.88
CA ALA A 451 -13.80 16.74 7.92
C ALA A 451 -13.47 15.81 6.73
N MET A 452 -13.27 16.38 5.55
CA MET A 452 -13.12 15.63 4.29
C MET A 452 -11.66 15.23 4.06
N GLN A 453 -10.82 16.14 3.56
CA GLN A 453 -9.40 15.87 3.31
C GLN A 453 -8.56 15.83 4.60
N GLY A 454 -9.03 16.45 5.69
CA GLY A 454 -8.38 16.39 7.00
C GLY A 454 -8.73 15.15 7.84
N LYS A 455 -9.74 14.34 7.43
CA LYS A 455 -10.17 13.09 8.08
C LYS A 455 -10.37 13.19 9.60
N THR A 456 -10.87 14.33 10.09
CA THR A 456 -11.01 14.62 11.53
C THR A 456 -11.75 13.52 12.29
N ASN A 457 -12.83 12.97 11.74
CA ASN A 457 -13.59 11.92 12.42
C ASN A 457 -12.74 10.66 12.65
N LEU A 458 -12.00 10.18 11.63
CA LEU A 458 -11.20 8.96 11.75
C LEU A 458 -10.06 9.13 12.75
N ILE A 459 -9.41 10.30 12.74
CA ILE A 459 -8.36 10.63 13.70
C ILE A 459 -8.93 10.63 15.12
N MET A 460 -10.05 11.32 15.34
CA MET A 460 -10.68 11.42 16.65
C MET A 460 -11.19 10.07 17.16
N ASP A 461 -11.84 9.28 16.30
CA ASP A 461 -12.33 7.94 16.64
C ASP A 461 -11.19 7.03 17.09
N ASN A 462 -10.10 7.00 16.33
CA ASN A 462 -8.93 6.19 16.65
C ASN A 462 -8.26 6.65 17.96
N LEU A 463 -8.06 7.96 18.15
CA LEU A 463 -7.47 8.49 19.38
C LEU A 463 -8.35 8.26 20.61
N ILE A 464 -9.68 8.36 20.48
CA ILE A 464 -10.62 8.10 21.57
C ILE A 464 -10.64 6.61 21.92
N ALA A 465 -10.70 5.73 20.91
CA ALA A 465 -10.68 4.28 21.12
C ALA A 465 -9.36 3.80 21.77
N GLU A 466 -8.24 4.43 21.44
CA GLU A 466 -6.92 4.16 22.04
C GLU A 466 -6.74 4.84 23.43
N GLY A 467 -7.72 5.60 23.91
CA GLY A 467 -7.62 6.34 25.18
C GLY A 467 -6.62 7.51 25.18
N LYS A 468 -6.16 7.92 23.99
CA LYS A 468 -5.19 9.02 23.80
C LYS A 468 -5.84 10.40 23.73
N ALA A 469 -7.13 10.46 23.41
CA ALA A 469 -7.93 11.69 23.45
C ALA A 469 -9.18 11.51 24.31
N LYS A 470 -9.57 12.57 25.03
CA LYS A 470 -10.90 12.61 25.68
C LYS A 470 -11.98 12.73 24.59
N PRO A 471 -13.15 12.07 24.75
CA PRO A 471 -14.30 12.36 23.93
C PRO A 471 -14.61 13.86 23.94
N MET A 472 -14.66 14.48 22.76
CA MET A 472 -14.88 15.91 22.59
C MET A 472 -15.67 16.20 21.33
N ILE A 473 -16.34 17.34 21.30
CA ILE A 473 -16.96 17.88 20.08
C ILE A 473 -15.90 18.65 19.31
N VAL A 474 -15.86 18.51 17.98
CA VAL A 474 -15.00 19.35 17.12
C VAL A 474 -15.87 20.17 16.19
N VAL A 475 -15.76 21.50 16.26
CA VAL A 475 -16.51 22.45 15.44
C VAL A 475 -15.59 23.01 14.37
N MET A 476 -15.98 22.85 13.11
CA MET A 476 -15.24 23.26 11.91
C MET A 476 -16.08 24.32 11.16
N PRO A 477 -15.94 25.61 11.50
CA PRO A 477 -16.67 26.69 10.84
C PRO A 477 -15.95 27.19 9.57
N ASP A 478 -16.70 27.87 8.71
CA ASP A 478 -16.14 28.61 7.58
C ASP A 478 -15.52 29.93 8.06
N ALA A 479 -14.20 30.07 7.89
CA ALA A 479 -13.45 31.24 8.29
C ALA A 479 -13.34 32.32 7.19
N ASN A 480 -13.93 32.10 6.01
CA ASN A 480 -13.90 33.06 4.90
C ASN A 480 -14.91 34.20 5.13
N ILE A 481 -14.51 35.23 5.89
CA ILE A 481 -15.39 36.33 6.29
C ILE A 481 -14.89 37.65 5.70
N GLY A 482 -15.74 38.29 4.90
CA GLY A 482 -15.47 39.57 4.21
C GLY A 482 -15.30 39.43 2.69
N PRO A 483 -15.00 40.53 1.96
CA PRO A 483 -14.80 40.48 0.51
C PRO A 483 -13.66 39.54 0.11
N ALA A 484 -13.91 38.68 -0.87
CA ALA A 484 -13.01 37.59 -1.27
C ALA A 484 -11.67 38.10 -1.84
N GLY A 485 -10.56 37.51 -1.39
CA GLY A 485 -9.24 37.68 -1.98
C GLY A 485 -8.08 37.38 -1.02
N PHE A 486 -7.11 36.57 -1.44
CA PHE A 486 -5.90 36.22 -0.66
C PHE A 486 -5.08 37.47 -0.25
N GLY A 487 -5.20 38.57 -1.02
CA GLY A 487 -4.55 39.86 -0.76
C GLY A 487 -5.32 40.81 0.17
N SER A 488 -6.50 40.42 0.67
CA SER A 488 -7.35 41.24 1.55
C SER A 488 -7.22 40.84 3.03
N PHE A 489 -6.30 39.93 3.37
CA PHE A 489 -6.10 39.50 4.76
C PHE A 489 -5.50 40.64 5.58
N GLY A 490 -6.33 41.31 6.37
CA GLY A 490 -5.94 42.42 7.24
C GLY A 490 -6.68 42.41 8.59
N ALA A 491 -6.38 43.42 9.42
CA ALA A 491 -6.94 43.55 10.77
C ALA A 491 -8.50 43.52 10.80
N ARG A 492 -9.14 44.01 9.73
CA ARG A 492 -10.60 44.02 9.61
C ARG A 492 -11.19 42.61 9.49
N ASN A 493 -10.58 41.71 8.72
CA ASN A 493 -11.05 40.32 8.60
C ASN A 493 -10.84 39.56 9.90
N LEU A 494 -9.72 39.80 10.59
CA LEU A 494 -9.47 39.25 11.92
C LEU A 494 -10.56 39.68 12.92
N GLN A 495 -10.92 40.96 12.95
CA GLN A 495 -11.99 41.48 13.81
C GLN A 495 -13.37 40.91 13.43
N MET A 496 -13.68 40.81 12.14
CA MET A 496 -14.96 40.22 11.70
C MET A 496 -15.06 38.74 12.06
N PHE A 497 -13.97 37.99 11.94
CA PHE A 497 -13.93 36.59 12.34
C PHE A 497 -14.02 36.41 13.85
N ASP A 498 -13.32 37.24 14.63
CA ASP A 498 -13.44 37.25 16.09
C ASP A 498 -14.90 37.46 16.52
N ARG A 499 -15.57 38.45 15.92
CA ARG A 499 -16.99 38.69 16.13
C ARG A 499 -17.84 37.50 15.70
N GLU A 500 -17.60 36.91 14.53
CA GLU A 500 -18.39 35.77 14.07
C GLU A 500 -18.30 34.58 15.02
N LEU A 501 -17.09 34.28 15.50
CA LEU A 501 -16.87 33.19 16.43
C LEU A 501 -17.64 33.44 17.74
N LYS A 502 -17.56 34.66 18.29
CA LYS A 502 -18.18 35.05 19.57
C LYS A 502 -19.68 35.25 19.51
N GLU A 503 -20.17 35.91 18.47
CA GLU A 503 -21.57 36.36 18.36
C GLU A 503 -22.46 35.34 17.65
N SER A 504 -21.88 34.44 16.84
CA SER A 504 -22.65 33.47 16.05
C SER A 504 -22.24 32.02 16.33
N VAL A 505 -20.99 31.63 16.08
CA VAL A 505 -20.58 30.20 16.04
C VAL A 505 -20.59 29.54 17.42
N ILE A 506 -19.94 30.16 18.43
CA ILE A 506 -19.92 29.63 19.80
C ILE A 506 -21.34 29.55 20.37
N PRO A 507 -22.16 30.63 20.35
CA PRO A 507 -23.55 30.57 20.83
C PRO A 507 -24.39 29.51 20.13
N PHE A 508 -24.24 29.37 18.80
CA PHE A 508 -24.94 28.33 18.05
C PHE A 508 -24.54 26.93 18.53
N ALA A 509 -23.24 26.64 18.62
CA ALA A 509 -22.75 25.33 19.04
C ALA A 509 -23.23 24.98 20.46
N GLU A 510 -23.12 25.91 21.41
CA GLU A 510 -23.51 25.70 22.80
C GLU A 510 -25.02 25.61 23.05
N ALA A 511 -25.83 26.18 22.16
CA ALA A 511 -27.28 26.08 22.22
C ALA A 511 -27.80 24.75 21.66
N ASN A 512 -27.09 24.16 20.69
CA ASN A 512 -27.57 23.00 19.94
C ASN A 512 -26.84 21.70 20.27
N PHE A 513 -25.70 21.77 20.96
CA PHE A 513 -24.88 20.62 21.34
C PHE A 513 -24.52 20.63 22.83
N ARG A 514 -24.31 19.44 23.42
CA ARG A 514 -23.99 19.27 24.84
C ARG A 514 -22.52 19.65 25.12
N ILE A 515 -22.23 20.95 25.11
CA ILE A 515 -20.89 21.53 25.30
C ILE A 515 -20.71 22.07 26.71
N LYS A 516 -19.55 21.81 27.31
CA LYS A 516 -19.09 22.48 28.54
C LYS A 516 -18.62 23.90 28.20
N LYS A 517 -19.23 24.89 28.84
CA LYS A 517 -19.15 26.31 28.42
C LYS A 517 -17.99 27.09 29.05
N ASP A 518 -17.30 26.52 30.02
CA ASP A 518 -16.18 27.15 30.67
C ASP A 518 -14.89 27.07 29.83
N ALA A 519 -13.98 28.01 30.07
CA ALA A 519 -12.75 28.15 29.31
C ALA A 519 -11.84 26.92 29.33
N ALA A 520 -11.80 26.19 30.45
CA ALA A 520 -10.96 25.01 30.59
C ALA A 520 -11.42 23.84 29.69
N ASN A 521 -12.64 23.92 29.16
CA ASN A 521 -13.22 22.96 28.23
C ASN A 521 -13.32 23.48 26.79
N ARG A 522 -12.73 24.65 26.49
CA ARG A 522 -12.72 25.26 25.15
C ARG A 522 -11.30 25.37 24.59
N ALA A 523 -11.08 24.78 23.41
CA ALA A 523 -9.85 24.86 22.65
C ALA A 523 -10.06 25.50 21.27
N LEU A 524 -9.05 26.20 20.76
CA LEU A 524 -9.04 26.78 19.42
C LEU A 524 -7.74 26.41 18.71
N ALA A 525 -7.84 25.92 17.47
CA ALA A 525 -6.69 25.64 16.63
C ALA A 525 -6.94 26.02 15.16
N GLY A 526 -5.89 26.11 14.36
CA GLY A 526 -6.04 26.32 12.92
C GLY A 526 -4.77 26.09 12.12
N LEU A 527 -4.94 25.85 10.82
CA LEU A 527 -3.86 25.66 9.86
C LEU A 527 -3.64 26.92 9.01
N SER A 528 -2.39 27.29 8.73
CA SER A 528 -2.03 28.43 7.87
C SER A 528 -2.81 29.72 8.24
N MET A 529 -3.68 30.23 7.36
CA MET A 529 -4.57 31.38 7.64
C MET A 529 -5.44 31.19 8.90
N GLY A 530 -5.98 29.98 9.13
CA GLY A 530 -6.64 29.59 10.38
C GLY A 530 -5.75 29.73 11.62
N GLY A 531 -4.46 29.42 11.46
CA GLY A 531 -3.44 29.61 12.49
C GLY A 531 -3.15 31.08 12.79
N ILE A 532 -3.46 32.02 11.88
CA ILE A 532 -3.31 33.47 12.10
C ILE A 532 -4.46 34.04 12.93
N TYR A 533 -5.69 33.54 12.73
CA TYR A 533 -6.84 33.91 13.57
C TYR A 533 -6.66 33.50 15.05
N THR A 534 -5.92 32.41 15.30
CA THR A 534 -5.75 31.80 16.63
C THR A 534 -5.09 32.74 17.68
N PRO A 535 -3.94 33.41 17.40
CA PRO A 535 -3.32 34.36 18.34
C PRO A 535 -3.97 35.74 18.40
N ALA A 536 -4.66 36.20 17.35
CA ALA A 536 -5.42 37.45 17.40
C ALA A 536 -6.55 37.35 18.43
N TYR A 537 -7.16 36.16 18.54
CA TYR A 537 -8.15 35.84 19.57
C TYR A 537 -7.54 35.78 20.98
N GLY A 538 -6.41 35.07 21.15
CA GLY A 538 -5.79 34.84 22.46
C GLY A 538 -5.11 36.05 23.12
N ARG A 539 -4.89 37.16 22.40
CA ARG A 539 -4.27 38.40 22.94
C ARG A 539 -5.26 39.50 23.28
N SER A 540 -6.52 39.39 22.84
CA SER A 540 -7.61 40.24 23.34
C SER A 540 -8.04 39.71 24.71
N GLU A 541 -8.32 40.59 25.68
CA GLU A 541 -8.55 40.28 27.10
C GLU A 541 -9.68 39.26 27.38
N LEU A 542 -9.46 37.96 27.14
CA LEU A 542 -10.48 36.94 27.39
C LEU A 542 -9.94 35.73 28.14
N ARG A 543 -10.62 35.47 29.26
CA ARG A 543 -10.50 34.32 30.15
C ARG A 543 -11.21 33.07 29.60
N ASP A 544 -11.54 33.01 28.30
CA ASP A 544 -12.57 32.11 27.73
C ASP A 544 -12.05 30.96 26.82
N VAL A 545 -10.75 30.90 26.50
CA VAL A 545 -10.13 29.77 25.75
C VAL A 545 -8.81 29.39 26.43
N PHE A 546 -8.64 28.12 26.76
CA PHE A 546 -7.49 27.66 27.54
C PHE A 546 -6.36 27.05 26.69
N PHE A 547 -6.66 26.49 25.53
CA PHE A 547 -5.67 25.85 24.65
C PHE A 547 -5.65 26.48 23.25
N LEU A 548 -4.44 26.85 22.77
CA LEU A 548 -4.20 27.43 21.44
C LEU A 548 -3.24 26.53 20.65
N GLY A 549 -3.67 26.05 19.48
CA GLY A 549 -2.86 25.23 18.56
C GLY A 549 -2.57 25.93 17.23
N ARG A 550 -1.32 25.91 16.77
CA ARG A 550 -0.92 26.42 15.44
C ARG A 550 -0.33 25.30 14.59
N ILE A 551 -0.77 25.19 13.33
CA ILE A 551 -0.30 24.17 12.39
C ILE A 551 0.25 24.85 11.13
N GLN A 552 1.54 24.61 10.82
CA GLN A 552 2.30 25.17 9.67
C GLN A 552 2.17 26.69 9.48
N PHE A 553 2.86 27.47 10.31
CA PHE A 553 2.97 28.92 10.19
C PHE A 553 4.37 29.34 9.71
N GLY A 554 4.43 30.21 8.70
CA GLY A 554 5.66 30.83 8.21
C GLY A 554 5.40 32.28 7.77
N LEU A 555 5.35 33.20 8.73
CA LEU A 555 5.50 34.63 8.48
C LEU A 555 6.35 35.24 9.60
N ASP A 556 7.33 36.06 9.21
CA ASP A 556 8.28 36.77 10.06
C ASP A 556 7.54 37.64 11.11
N PRO A 557 7.91 37.57 12.41
CA PRO A 557 7.29 38.37 13.48
C PRO A 557 7.23 39.89 13.20
N ALA A 558 8.05 40.41 12.29
CA ALA A 558 8.14 41.84 11.98
C ALA A 558 6.90 42.45 11.33
N VAL A 559 6.00 41.66 10.72
CA VAL A 559 4.78 42.21 10.07
C VAL A 559 3.62 42.41 11.05
N ALA A 560 3.71 41.85 12.27
CA ALA A 560 2.70 42.03 13.32
C ALA A 560 2.92 43.27 14.21
N SER A 561 4.08 43.93 14.12
CA SER A 561 4.32 45.22 14.74
C SER A 561 4.07 46.33 13.73
N GLY A 562 2.82 46.79 13.63
CA GLY A 562 2.55 48.10 13.07
C GLY A 562 3.37 49.13 13.83
N SER A 563 4.42 49.64 13.19
CA SER A 563 5.25 50.70 13.70
C SER A 563 4.41 51.96 13.85
N SER A 564 4.25 52.42 15.09
CA SER A 564 3.90 53.79 15.40
C SER A 564 4.96 54.73 14.82
N ARG A 565 4.59 55.56 13.85
CA ARG A 565 5.04 56.95 13.76
C ARG A 565 3.86 57.80 13.30
#